data_AF-A0A9X1HG90-F1
#
_entry.id   AF-A0A9X1HG90-F1
#
_cell.length_a   1.000
_cell.length_b   1.000
_cell.length_c   1.000
_cell.angle_alpha   90.00
_cell.angle_beta   90.00
_cell.angle_gamma   90.00
#
_symmetry.space_group_name_H-M   'P 1'
#
loop_
_entity.id
_entity.type
_entity.pdbx_description
1 polymer ?
#
loop_
_entity_poly.entity_id
_entity_poly.type
_entity_poly.pdbx_seq_one_letter_code
_entity_poly.pdbx_strand_id
1 'polypeptide(L)' 'MSNLKIKGNWNVLKGKLKQEYGDLTDDDLTYVEGKEDELLGKLQKKTGETKEALAGKIKKWSDS' A
#
# COMPACT_ATOMS: atom_id res chain seq x y z
N MET A 1 5.93 -11.08 13.21
CA MET A 1 5.83 -11.10 11.73
C MET A 1 4.51 -10.48 11.33
N SER A 2 4.54 -9.30 10.73
CA SER A 2 3.34 -8.56 10.34
C SER A 2 2.74 -9.20 9.09
N ASN A 3 1.72 -10.04 9.28
CA ASN A 3 0.97 -10.67 8.19
C ASN A 3 0.00 -9.61 7.61
N LEU A 4 0.52 -8.71 6.77
CA LEU A 4 -0.25 -7.64 6.14
C LEU A 4 -1.22 -8.25 5.12
N LYS A 5 -2.37 -8.74 5.58
CA LYS A 5 -3.39 -9.30 4.68
C LYS A 5 -4.26 -8.19 4.13
N ILE A 6 -3.92 -7.74 2.93
CA ILE A 6 -4.75 -6.83 2.15
C ILE A 6 -5.88 -7.66 1.52
N LYS A 7 -6.90 -8.03 2.30
CA LYS A 7 -8.06 -8.79 1.80
C LYS A 7 -9.28 -7.88 1.67
N GLY A 8 -9.89 -7.88 0.48
CA GLY A 8 -11.17 -7.24 0.19
C GLY A 8 -11.16 -5.71 0.08
N ASN A 9 -10.35 -5.01 0.88
CA ASN A 9 -10.38 -3.54 0.97
C ASN A 9 -9.33 -2.81 0.09
N TRP A 10 -8.69 -3.51 -0.85
CA TRP A 10 -7.59 -2.92 -1.64
C TRP A 10 -8.02 -1.68 -2.44
N ASN A 11 -9.21 -1.67 -3.01
CA ASN A 11 -9.70 -0.52 -3.78
C ASN A 11 -9.83 0.74 -2.91
N VAL A 12 -10.23 0.60 -1.64
CA VAL A 12 -10.32 1.72 -0.69
C VAL A 12 -8.92 2.17 -0.29
N LEU A 13 -8.03 1.22 0.02
CA LEU A 13 -6.63 1.50 0.35
C LEU A 13 -5.91 2.22 -0.79
N LYS A 14 -6.14 1.78 -2.03
CA LYS A 14 -5.66 2.41 -3.26
C LYS A 14 -6.12 3.86 -3.36
N GLY A 15 -7.41 4.14 -3.10
CA GLY A 15 -7.93 5.50 -3.06
C GLY A 15 -7.20 6.37 -2.03
N LYS A 16 -7.03 5.88 -0.80
CA LYS A 16 -6.32 6.59 0.27
C LYS A 16 -4.85 6.84 -0.08
N LEU A 17 -4.17 5.85 -0.68
CA LEU A 17 -2.80 6.00 -1.16
C LEU A 17 -2.69 7.10 -2.23
N LYS A 18 -3.59 7.16 -3.21
CA LYS A 18 -3.58 8.23 -4.22
C LYS A 18 -3.87 9.61 -3.64
N GLN A 19 -4.72 9.68 -2.60
CA GLN A 19 -5.02 10.93 -1.91
C GLN A 19 -3.85 11.45 -1.08
N GLU A 20 -3.16 10.55 -0.36
CA GLU A 20 -1.98 10.88 0.44
C GLU A 20 -0.77 11.20 -0.46
N TYR A 21 -0.59 10.43 -1.53
CA TYR A 21 0.53 10.56 -2.46
C TYR A 21 0.00 10.87 -3.86
N GLY A 22 -0.06 12.16 -4.19
CA GLY A 22 -0.57 12.62 -5.49
C GLY A 22 0.23 12.13 -6.72
N ASP A 23 1.43 11.60 -6.52
CA ASP A 23 2.28 11.02 -7.57
C ASP A 23 1.95 9.55 -7.89
N LEU A 24 1.19 8.87 -7.01
CA LEU A 24 0.88 7.46 -7.21
C LEU A 24 -0.20 7.26 -8.28
N THR A 25 0.13 6.45 -9.27
CA THR A 25 -0.81 6.06 -10.33
C THR A 25 -1.52 4.75 -10.02
N ASP A 26 -2.52 4.44 -10.85
CA ASP A 26 -3.24 3.17 -10.75
C ASP A 26 -2.32 1.95 -10.96
N ASP A 27 -1.29 2.11 -11.80
CA ASP A 27 -0.31 1.08 -12.14
C ASP A 27 0.65 0.80 -10.97
N ASP A 28 1.13 1.87 -10.32
CA ASP A 28 1.99 1.79 -9.13
C ASP A 28 1.29 1.07 -7.96
N LEU A 29 -0.03 1.17 -7.92
CA LEU A 29 -0.93 0.58 -6.94
C LEU A 29 -1.58 -0.72 -7.44
N THR A 30 -0.93 -1.39 -8.39
CA THR A 30 -1.32 -2.75 -8.78
C THR A 30 -0.87 -3.72 -7.71
N TYR A 31 -1.83 -4.26 -6.95
CA TYR A 31 -1.60 -5.29 -5.94
C TYR A 31 -2.04 -6.66 -6.44
N VAL A 32 -1.24 -7.67 -6.11
CA VAL A 32 -1.54 -9.08 -6.33
C VAL A 32 -1.49 -9.75 -4.96
N GLU A 33 -2.51 -10.53 -4.62
CA GLU A 33 -2.59 -11.21 -3.33
C GLU A 33 -1.34 -12.08 -3.10
N GLY A 34 -0.69 -11.92 -1.95
CA GLY A 34 0.57 -12.60 -1.61
C GLY A 34 1.84 -11.88 -2.06
N LYS A 35 1.73 -10.76 -2.80
CA LYS A 35 2.86 -9.94 -3.27
C LYS A 35 2.99 -8.61 -2.52
N GLU A 36 2.66 -8.60 -1.23
CA GLU A 36 2.76 -7.42 -0.37
C GLU A 36 4.14 -6.75 -0.41
N ASP A 37 5.23 -7.54 -0.38
CA ASP A 37 6.58 -6.96 -0.38
C ASP A 37 6.93 -6.25 -1.70
N GLU A 38 6.45 -6.77 -2.83
CA GLU A 38 6.64 -6.13 -4.15
C GLU A 38 5.87 -4.81 -4.22
N LEU A 39 4.63 -4.79 -3.73
CA LEU A 39 3.83 -3.56 -3.63
C LEU A 39 4.54 -2.52 -2.75
N LEU A 40 4.97 -2.92 -1.55
CA LEU A 40 5.68 -2.03 -0.63
C LEU A 40 7.00 -1.52 -1.24
N GLY A 41 7.72 -2.35 -1.99
CA GLY A 41 8.94 -1.94 -2.69
C GLY A 41 8.69 -0.93 -3.81
N LYS A 42 7.60 -1.08 -4.59
CA LYS A 42 7.19 -0.08 -5.58
C LYS A 42 6.81 1.23 -4.92
N LEU A 43 5.98 1.16 -3.87
CA LEU A 43 5.55 2.32 -3.10
C LEU A 43 6.74 3.05 -2.50
N GLN A 44 7.68 2.36 -1.86
CA GLN A 44 8.90 2.95 -1.30
C GLN A 44 9.68 3.74 -2.35
N LYS A 45 9.82 3.23 -3.58
CA LYS A 45 10.54 3.93 -4.66
C LYS A 45 9.81 5.19 -5.13
N LYS A 46 8.48 5.22 -5.05
CA LYS A 46 7.65 6.34 -5.51
C LYS A 46 7.45 7.40 -4.42
N THR A 47 7.12 6.97 -3.21
CA THR A 47 6.82 7.86 -2.09
C THR A 47 8.07 8.28 -1.33
N GLY A 48 9.18 7.56 -1.46
CA GLY A 48 10.40 7.76 -0.68
C GLY A 48 10.29 7.28 0.78
N GLU A 49 9.14 6.75 1.19
CA GLU A 49 8.93 6.25 2.56
C GLU A 49 9.45 4.82 2.75
N THR A 50 9.72 4.46 4.00
CA THR A 50 10.15 3.10 4.34
C THR A 50 8.99 2.10 4.18
N LYS A 51 9.32 0.85 3.84
CA LYS A 51 8.32 -0.23 3.79
C LYS A 51 7.53 -0.34 5.09
N GLU A 52 8.17 -0.09 6.23
CA GLU A 52 7.54 -0.14 7.55
C GLU A 52 6.48 0.96 7.73
N ALA A 53 6.79 2.20 7.33
CA ALA A 53 5.84 3.30 7.38
C ALA A 53 4.63 3.03 6.47
N LEU A 54 4.89 2.57 5.25
CA LEU A 54 3.87 2.20 4.27
C LEU A 54 2.99 1.04 4.77
N ALA A 55 3.60 -0.03 5.29
CA ALA A 55 2.88 -1.15 5.88
C ALA A 55 2.03 -0.71 7.08
N GLY A 56 2.55 0.20 7.91
CA GLY A 56 1.81 0.81 9.02
C GLY A 56 0.58 1.60 8.55
N LYS A 57 0.72 2.42 7.52
CA LYS A 57 -0.40 3.17 6.91
C LYS A 57 -1.45 2.22 6.32
N ILE A 58 -1.02 1.25 5.53
CA ILE A 58 -1.92 0.26 4.92
C ILE A 58 -2.67 -0.52 6.00
N LYS A 59 -1.98 -0.97 7.04
CA LYS A 59 -2.62 -1.66 8.18
C LYS A 59 -3.63 -0.75 8.89
N LYS A 60 -3.23 0.48 9.22
CA LYS A 60 -4.11 1.47 9.87
C LYS A 60 -5.39 1.72 9.08
N TRP A 61 -5.30 1.78 7.76
CA TRP A 61 -6.46 1.98 6.90
C TRP A 61 -7.27 0.71 6.63
N SER A 62 -6.66 -0.47 6.80
CA SER A 62 -7.33 -1.77 6.64
C SER A 62 -8.12 -2.17 7.89
N ASP A 63 -7.66 -1.79 9.08
CA ASP A 63 -8.34 -1.99 10.37
C ASP A 63 -9.41 -0.91 10.66
N SER A 64 -9.59 0.07 9.76
CA SER A 64 -10.43 1.26 9.95
C SER A 64 -11.60 1.34 8.97
#